data_AF-A0A1Z8URN6-F1
#
_entry.id   AF-A0A1Z8URN6-F1
#
_cell.length_a   1.000
_cell.length_b   1.000
_cell.length_c   1.000
_cell.angle_alpha   90.00
_cell.angle_beta   90.00
_cell.angle_gamma   90.00
#
_symmetry.space_group_name_H-M   'P 1'
#
loop_
_entity.id
_entity.type
_entity.pdbx_description
1 polymer ?
#
loop_
_entity_poly.entity_id
_entity_poly.type
_entity_poly.pdbx_seq_one_letter_code
_entity_poly.pdbx_strand_id
1 'polypeptide(L)'
;MDNLSITTGVGLICVILAFHRKYFEEKDVRKKRKILCGCLRTCGNMCIPLILMASIPTGDKKCAAVLPGILWIFAMNMIDSYLLFNVESSSDDRPASIRMEPSCITGLTFALCGYIGARSDHKYGNLFLYAVIACLACVLPSHNMKMGSIEEQIFESFQKSVLFACISFLMTGVCLVQWNKETVS
;
A
#
# COMPACT_ATOMS: atom_id res chain seq x y z
N MET A 1 -14.70 -19.46 -3.15
CA MET A 1 -13.68 -18.59 -2.56
C MET A 1 -12.46 -18.67 -3.45
N ASP A 2 -11.99 -17.54 -3.97
CA ASP A 2 -10.83 -17.53 -4.87
C ASP A 2 -9.57 -17.94 -4.11
N ASN A 3 -8.70 -18.73 -4.74
CA ASN A 3 -7.43 -19.18 -4.15
C ASN A 3 -6.63 -18.02 -3.53
N LEU A 4 -6.71 -16.84 -4.15
CA LEU A 4 -6.08 -15.62 -3.65
C LEU A 4 -6.58 -15.22 -2.26
N SER A 5 -7.89 -15.23 -2.00
CA SER A 5 -8.44 -14.87 -0.69
C SER A 5 -7.98 -15.82 0.41
N ILE A 6 -7.87 -17.13 0.09
CA ILE A 6 -7.36 -18.13 1.01
C ILE A 6 -5.88 -17.89 1.29
N THR A 7 -5.07 -17.69 0.24
CA THR A 7 -3.63 -17.42 0.38
C THR A 7 -3.36 -16.14 1.18
N THR A 8 -4.10 -15.05 0.90
CA THR A 8 -3.97 -13.80 1.66
C THR A 8 -4.40 -13.99 3.12
N GLY A 9 -5.47 -14.75 3.38
CA GLY A 9 -5.94 -15.05 4.74
C GLY A 9 -4.92 -15.85 5.54
N VAL A 10 -4.37 -16.93 4.97
CA VAL A 10 -3.29 -17.72 5.61
C VAL A 10 -2.05 -16.86 5.84
N GLY A 11 -1.66 -16.06 4.84
CA GLY A 11 -0.54 -15.12 4.96
C GLY A 11 -0.71 -14.13 6.11
N LEU A 12 -1.91 -13.55 6.25
CA LEU A 12 -2.24 -12.63 7.34
C LEU A 12 -2.11 -13.30 8.71
N ILE A 13 -2.64 -14.53 8.86
CA ILE A 13 -2.52 -15.30 10.09
C ILE A 13 -1.05 -15.57 10.42
N CYS A 14 -0.25 -16.04 9.45
CA CYS A 14 1.18 -16.29 9.65
C CYS A 14 1.93 -15.02 10.08
N VAL A 15 1.62 -13.88 9.46
CA VAL A 15 2.20 -12.58 9.80
C VAL A 15 1.84 -12.18 11.22
N ILE A 16 0.56 -12.24 11.59
CA ILE A 16 0.08 -11.91 12.94
C ILE A 16 0.79 -12.78 13.99
N LEU A 17 0.89 -14.08 13.76
CA LEU A 17 1.57 -15.01 14.68
C LEU A 17 3.07 -14.70 14.80
N ALA A 18 3.75 -14.40 13.69
CA ALA A 18 5.17 -14.03 13.70
C ALA A 18 5.41 -12.73 14.47
N PHE A 19 4.57 -11.72 14.25
CA PHE A 19 4.62 -10.45 14.99
C PHE A 19 4.28 -10.62 16.46
N HIS A 20 3.27 -11.41 16.79
CA HIS A 20 2.88 -11.72 18.16
C HIS A 20 4.05 -12.35 18.92
N ARG A 21 4.68 -13.39 18.34
CA ARG A 21 5.85 -14.02 18.94
C ARG A 21 6.97 -13.01 19.19
N LYS A 22 7.35 -12.22 18.18
CA LYS A 22 8.41 -11.21 18.29
C LYS A 22 8.09 -10.11 19.31
N TYR A 23 6.82 -9.71 19.42
CA TYR A 23 6.37 -8.71 20.39
C TYR A 23 6.51 -9.17 21.84
N PHE A 24 6.23 -10.45 22.12
CA PHE A 24 6.36 -11.02 23.46
C PHE A 24 7.80 -11.33 23.87
N GLU A 25 8.67 -11.68 22.91
CA GLU A 25 10.10 -11.94 23.16
C GLU A 25 10.88 -10.64 23.44
N GLU A 26 10.47 -9.52 22.85
CA GLU A 26 11.14 -8.24 23.01
C GLU A 26 10.92 -7.65 24.41
N LYS A 27 11.97 -7.12 25.06
CA LYS A 27 11.87 -6.47 26.38
C LYS A 27 11.89 -4.95 26.26
N ASP A 28 12.46 -4.42 25.20
CA ASP A 28 12.54 -2.98 24.97
C ASP A 28 11.20 -2.43 24.45
N VAL A 29 10.60 -1.51 25.23
CA VAL A 29 9.35 -0.81 24.90
C VAL A 29 9.44 -0.10 23.54
N ARG A 30 10.59 0.47 23.18
CA ARG A 30 10.79 1.16 21.89
C ARG A 30 10.70 0.20 20.72
N LYS A 31 11.38 -0.95 20.82
CA LYS A 31 11.32 -2.00 19.80
C LYS A 31 9.92 -2.60 19.70
N LYS A 32 9.20 -2.77 20.82
CA LYS A 32 7.78 -3.16 20.81
C LYS A 32 6.90 -2.20 20.01
N ARG A 33 7.12 -0.88 20.14
CA ARG A 33 6.38 0.12 19.34
C ARG A 33 6.68 -0.01 17.84
N LYS A 34 7.95 -0.17 17.47
CA LYS A 34 8.35 -0.42 16.06
C LYS A 34 7.71 -1.69 15.51
N ILE A 35 7.70 -2.78 16.29
CA ILE A 35 7.06 -4.05 15.94
C ILE A 35 5.56 -3.85 15.74
N LEU A 36 4.88 -3.12 16.63
CA LEU A 36 3.44 -2.84 16.52
C LEU A 36 3.11 -2.03 15.26
N CYS A 37 3.84 -0.95 15.00
CA CYS A 37 3.64 -0.13 13.79
C CYS A 37 3.89 -0.93 12.51
N GLY A 38 4.96 -1.74 12.50
CA GLY A 38 5.27 -2.65 11.39
C GLY A 38 4.19 -3.70 11.17
N CYS A 39 3.58 -4.21 12.24
CA CYS A 39 2.47 -5.15 12.18
C CYS A 39 1.22 -4.50 11.58
N LEU A 40 0.80 -3.35 12.10
CA LEU A 40 -0.36 -2.59 11.59
C LEU A 40 -0.21 -2.27 10.10
N ARG A 41 0.97 -1.76 9.70
CA ARG A 41 1.30 -1.47 8.30
C ARG A 41 1.23 -2.72 7.44
N THR A 42 1.84 -3.82 7.88
CA THR A 42 1.86 -5.08 7.11
C THR A 42 0.45 -5.65 6.95
N CYS A 43 -0.36 -5.63 8.02
CA CYS A 43 -1.75 -6.06 7.97
C CYS A 43 -2.56 -5.21 6.99
N GLY A 44 -2.42 -3.88 7.06
CA GLY A 44 -3.05 -2.97 6.10
C GLY A 44 -2.63 -3.26 4.65
N ASN A 45 -1.33 -3.46 4.42
CA ASN A 45 -0.81 -3.78 3.09
C ASN A 45 -1.31 -5.12 2.56
N MET A 46 -1.52 -6.12 3.42
CA MET A 46 -2.10 -7.40 3.03
C MET A 46 -3.58 -7.31 2.61
N CYS A 47 -4.32 -6.30 3.08
CA CYS A 47 -5.68 -6.05 2.60
C CYS A 47 -5.71 -5.44 1.19
N ILE A 48 -4.66 -4.73 0.76
CA ILE A 48 -4.65 -4.00 -0.52
C ILE A 48 -4.90 -4.91 -1.73
N PRO A 49 -4.23 -6.08 -1.89
CA PRO A 49 -4.53 -6.98 -3.01
C PRO A 49 -6.01 -7.40 -3.08
N LEU A 50 -6.68 -7.56 -1.94
CA LEU A 50 -8.10 -7.90 -1.90
C LEU A 50 -8.96 -6.71 -2.36
N ILE A 51 -8.66 -5.50 -1.88
CA ILE A 51 -9.36 -4.27 -2.29
C ILE A 51 -9.17 -4.01 -3.78
N LEU A 52 -7.95 -4.20 -4.30
CA LEU A 52 -7.61 -4.07 -5.71
C LEU A 52 -8.42 -5.08 -6.55
N MET A 53 -8.42 -6.36 -6.17
CA MET A 53 -9.15 -7.41 -6.87
C MET A 53 -10.68 -7.26 -6.79
N ALA A 54 -11.19 -6.63 -5.74
CA ALA A 54 -12.60 -6.25 -5.64
C ALA A 54 -12.95 -5.10 -6.60
N SER A 55 -12.00 -4.22 -6.87
CA SER A 55 -12.17 -3.04 -7.74
C SER A 55 -12.04 -3.35 -9.24
N ILE A 56 -11.42 -4.49 -9.59
CA ILE A 56 -11.25 -4.92 -10.98
C ILE A 56 -12.51 -5.67 -11.46
N PRO A 57 -13.02 -5.38 -12.67
CA PRO A 57 -14.13 -6.12 -13.26
C PRO A 57 -13.87 -7.62 -13.34
N THR A 58 -14.89 -8.45 -13.10
CA THR A 58 -14.76 -9.93 -12.97
C THR A 58 -14.08 -10.60 -14.16
N GLY A 59 -14.30 -10.12 -15.39
CA GLY A 59 -13.69 -10.66 -16.59
C GLY A 59 -12.15 -10.54 -16.64
N ASP A 60 -11.58 -9.54 -15.98
CA ASP A 60 -10.15 -9.19 -16.12
C ASP A 60 -9.32 -9.60 -14.89
N LYS A 61 -9.97 -10.16 -13.85
CA LYS A 61 -9.32 -10.56 -12.59
C LYS A 61 -8.20 -11.60 -12.78
N LYS A 62 -8.27 -12.40 -13.83
CA LYS A 62 -7.26 -13.42 -14.16
C LYS A 62 -6.16 -12.90 -15.10
N CYS A 63 -6.23 -11.63 -15.51
CA CYS A 63 -5.25 -11.05 -16.42
C CYS A 63 -3.89 -10.88 -15.73
N ALA A 64 -2.81 -11.28 -16.41
CA ALA A 64 -1.45 -11.11 -15.91
C ALA A 64 -1.09 -9.63 -15.67
N ALA A 65 -1.75 -8.69 -16.37
CA ALA A 65 -1.56 -7.25 -16.19
C ALA A 65 -1.97 -6.72 -14.80
N VAL A 66 -2.65 -7.53 -13.98
CA VAL A 66 -2.94 -7.18 -12.57
C VAL A 66 -1.72 -7.38 -11.66
N LEU A 67 -0.84 -8.32 -12.02
CA LEU A 67 0.28 -8.76 -11.20
C LEU A 67 1.27 -7.64 -10.81
N PRO A 68 1.63 -6.67 -11.67
CA PRO A 68 2.57 -5.61 -11.31
C PRO A 68 2.14 -4.80 -10.08
N GLY A 69 0.86 -4.44 -9.98
CA GLY A 69 0.35 -3.71 -8.82
C GLY A 69 0.37 -4.54 -7.54
N ILE A 70 0.11 -5.85 -7.63
CA ILE A 70 0.21 -6.76 -6.47
C ILE A 70 1.67 -6.89 -6.02
N LEU A 71 2.58 -7.14 -6.97
CA LEU A 71 4.02 -7.26 -6.70
C LEU A 71 4.59 -5.99 -6.06
N TRP A 72 4.14 -4.82 -6.50
CA TRP A 72 4.53 -3.53 -5.91
C TRP A 72 4.28 -3.48 -4.40
N ILE A 73 3.08 -3.89 -3.95
CA ILE A 73 2.74 -3.89 -2.52
C ILE A 73 3.67 -4.80 -1.73
N PHE A 74 3.94 -6.00 -2.22
CA PHE A 74 4.83 -6.95 -1.56
C PHE A 74 6.28 -6.43 -1.53
N ALA A 75 6.79 -5.95 -2.66
CA ALA A 75 8.15 -5.42 -2.78
C ALA A 75 8.37 -4.24 -1.82
N MET A 76 7.46 -3.26 -1.82
CA MET A 76 7.59 -2.09 -0.96
C MET A 76 7.40 -2.45 0.52
N ASN A 77 6.52 -3.38 0.84
CA ASN A 77 6.38 -3.86 2.21
C ASN A 77 7.65 -4.59 2.71
N MET A 78 8.32 -5.37 1.84
CA MET A 78 9.59 -6.02 2.17
C MET A 78 10.71 -5.00 2.37
N ILE A 79 10.88 -4.05 1.45
CA ILE A 79 11.92 -3.01 1.55
C ILE A 79 11.72 -2.17 2.81
N ASP A 80 10.48 -1.72 3.07
CA ASP A 80 10.20 -0.86 4.22
C ASP A 80 10.26 -1.62 5.56
N SER A 81 10.07 -2.95 5.54
CA SER A 81 10.31 -3.80 6.71
C SER A 81 11.80 -4.03 6.94
N TYR A 82 12.56 -4.24 5.87
CA TYR A 82 14.01 -4.35 5.94
C TYR A 82 14.64 -3.08 6.54
N LEU A 83 14.21 -1.89 6.07
CA LEU A 83 14.69 -0.62 6.62
C LEU A 83 14.32 -0.45 8.09
N LEU A 84 13.07 -0.76 8.47
CA LEU A 84 12.59 -0.61 9.84
C LEU A 84 13.35 -1.48 10.85
N PHE A 85 13.77 -2.68 10.44
CA PHE A 85 14.39 -3.67 11.34
C PHE A 85 15.92 -3.73 11.27
N ASN A 86 16.54 -3.40 10.13
CA ASN A 86 17.98 -3.58 9.94
C ASN A 86 18.76 -2.27 9.84
N VAL A 87 18.11 -1.14 9.60
CA VAL A 87 18.78 0.16 9.59
C VAL A 87 18.62 0.79 10.96
N GLU A 88 19.71 0.83 11.74
CA GLU A 88 19.78 1.65 12.94
C GLU A 88 19.54 3.11 12.52
N SER A 89 18.41 3.67 12.97
CA SER A 89 18.12 5.06 12.73
C SER A 89 19.16 5.90 13.47
N SER A 90 19.90 6.75 12.74
CA SER A 90 20.92 7.66 13.28
C SER A 90 20.38 8.65 14.32
N SER A 91 19.06 8.75 14.42
CA SER A 91 18.33 9.39 15.52
C SER A 91 17.41 8.35 16.17
N ASP A 92 17.49 8.20 17.49
CA ASP A 92 16.69 7.25 18.28
C ASP A 92 15.17 7.42 18.10
N ASP A 93 14.72 8.59 17.64
CA ASP A 93 13.31 8.99 17.64
C ASP A 93 12.56 8.77 16.32
N ARG A 94 13.26 8.55 15.19
CA ARG A 94 12.60 8.37 13.88
C ARG A 94 13.04 7.08 13.20
N PRO A 95 12.14 6.08 13.02
CA PRO A 95 12.50 4.86 12.30
C PRO A 95 12.90 5.17 10.86
N ALA A 96 13.97 4.52 10.39
CA ALA A 96 14.37 4.58 8.98
C ALA A 96 13.27 3.93 8.13
N SER A 97 12.65 4.71 7.26
CA SER A 97 11.48 4.29 6.51
C SER A 97 11.32 5.13 5.25
N ILE A 98 10.81 4.54 4.16
CA ILE A 98 10.66 5.24 2.88
C ILE A 98 9.69 6.41 3.04
N ARG A 99 10.09 7.64 2.72
CA ARG A 99 9.14 8.76 2.70
C ARG A 99 8.66 8.98 1.28
N MET A 100 7.35 9.04 1.12
CA MET A 100 6.70 9.39 -0.14
C MET A 100 5.96 10.70 0.05
N GLU A 101 6.14 11.62 -0.88
CA GLU A 101 5.43 12.89 -0.88
C GLU A 101 4.03 12.69 -1.49
N PRO A 102 2.95 12.89 -0.72
CA PRO A 102 1.59 12.67 -1.22
C PRO A 102 1.26 13.57 -2.41
N SER A 103 1.82 14.78 -2.46
CA SER A 103 1.62 15.76 -3.53
C SER A 103 2.06 15.22 -4.89
N CYS A 104 3.23 14.57 -4.95
CA CYS A 104 3.76 13.96 -6.16
C CYS A 104 2.87 12.82 -6.68
N ILE A 105 2.42 11.95 -5.76
CA ILE A 105 1.53 10.84 -6.11
C ILE A 105 0.18 11.38 -6.56
N THR A 106 -0.37 12.37 -5.86
CA THR A 106 -1.65 13.02 -6.20
C THR A 106 -1.58 13.65 -7.60
N GLY A 107 -0.52 14.42 -7.89
CA GLY A 107 -0.28 15.03 -9.19
C GLY A 107 -0.15 13.99 -10.32
N LEU A 108 0.62 12.92 -10.08
CA LEU A 108 0.73 11.80 -11.02
C LEU A 108 -0.63 11.13 -11.26
N THR A 109 -1.42 10.93 -10.19
CA THR A 109 -2.73 10.30 -10.28
C THR A 109 -3.70 11.15 -11.10
N PHE A 110 -3.72 12.48 -10.91
CA PHE A 110 -4.51 13.39 -11.73
C PHE A 110 -4.05 13.39 -13.19
N ALA A 111 -2.74 13.42 -13.45
CA ALA A 111 -2.20 13.37 -14.80
C ALA A 111 -2.61 12.08 -15.52
N LEU A 112 -2.48 10.93 -14.86
CA LEU A 112 -2.90 9.63 -15.41
C LEU A 112 -4.42 9.54 -15.57
N CYS A 113 -5.19 10.09 -14.63
CA CYS A 113 -6.64 10.16 -14.75
C CYS A 113 -7.06 11.03 -15.94
N GLY A 114 -6.38 12.15 -16.21
CA GLY A 114 -6.62 12.98 -17.39
C GLY A 114 -6.21 12.31 -18.69
N TYR A 115 -5.08 11.61 -18.71
CA TYR A 115 -4.55 10.97 -19.92
C TYR A 115 -5.29 9.68 -20.29
N ILE A 116 -5.64 8.87 -19.28
CA ILE A 116 -6.20 7.51 -19.46
C ILE A 116 -7.68 7.48 -19.09
N GLY A 117 -8.06 8.13 -17.99
CA GLY A 117 -9.39 8.05 -17.37
C GLY A 117 -10.42 9.07 -17.88
N ALA A 118 -10.02 10.13 -18.60
CA ALA A 118 -10.94 11.17 -19.08
C ALA A 118 -11.90 10.69 -20.18
N ARG A 119 -11.70 9.48 -20.72
CA ARG A 119 -12.64 8.86 -21.66
C ARG A 119 -13.73 8.15 -20.86
N SER A 120 -14.97 8.64 -20.98
CA SER A 120 -16.17 8.10 -20.32
C SER A 120 -16.39 6.60 -20.52
N ASP A 121 -15.82 6.03 -21.58
CA ASP A 121 -16.05 4.64 -21.99
C ASP A 121 -14.98 3.67 -21.46
N HIS A 122 -13.98 4.13 -20.72
CA HIS A 122 -12.93 3.26 -20.21
C HIS A 122 -13.38 2.51 -18.95
N LYS A 123 -13.58 1.19 -19.11
CA LYS A 123 -13.91 0.20 -18.07
C LYS A 123 -13.07 0.27 -16.77
N TYR A 124 -11.87 0.83 -16.84
CA TYR A 124 -10.91 0.91 -15.71
C TYR A 124 -10.80 2.28 -15.06
N GLY A 125 -11.61 3.28 -15.47
CA GLY A 125 -11.56 4.65 -14.92
C GLY A 125 -11.67 4.71 -13.39
N ASN A 126 -12.46 3.81 -12.80
CA ASN A 126 -12.67 3.73 -11.35
C ASN A 126 -11.39 3.45 -10.55
N LEU A 127 -10.43 2.71 -11.11
CA LEU A 127 -9.16 2.42 -10.42
C LEU A 127 -8.34 3.69 -10.19
N PHE A 128 -8.29 4.57 -11.20
CA PHE A 128 -7.63 5.86 -11.11
C PHE A 128 -8.36 6.79 -10.15
N LEU A 129 -9.70 6.81 -10.22
CA LEU A 129 -10.53 7.62 -9.33
C LEU A 129 -10.35 7.23 -7.86
N TYR A 130 -10.33 5.93 -7.55
CA TYR A 130 -10.07 5.45 -6.19
C TYR A 130 -8.70 5.87 -5.68
N ALA A 131 -7.66 5.82 -6.51
CA ALA A 131 -6.34 6.32 -6.16
C ALA A 131 -6.36 7.84 -5.88
N VAL A 132 -7.09 8.64 -6.68
CA VAL A 132 -7.19 10.10 -6.46
C VAL A 132 -7.87 10.39 -5.12
N ILE A 133 -9.03 9.78 -4.89
CA ILE A 133 -9.82 10.00 -3.68
C ILE A 133 -9.02 9.57 -2.44
N ALA A 134 -8.37 8.41 -2.50
CA ALA A 134 -7.55 7.91 -1.39
C ALA A 134 -6.35 8.82 -1.11
N CYS A 135 -5.67 9.32 -2.15
CA CYS A 135 -4.60 10.31 -2.00
C CYS A 135 -5.12 11.57 -1.30
N LEU A 136 -6.18 12.19 -1.82
CA LEU A 136 -6.77 13.41 -1.27
C LEU A 136 -7.24 13.24 0.18
N ALA A 137 -7.92 12.13 0.48
CA ALA A 137 -8.42 11.83 1.82
C ALA A 137 -7.29 11.63 2.84
N CYS A 138 -6.10 11.20 2.37
CA CYS A 138 -4.97 10.87 3.23
C CYS A 138 -3.82 11.90 3.16
N VAL A 139 -3.96 13.00 2.42
CA VAL A 139 -3.13 14.22 2.57
C VAL A 139 -3.55 14.95 3.84
N LEU A 140 -3.35 14.30 4.98
CA LEU A 140 -3.63 14.89 6.28
C LEU A 140 -2.33 15.50 6.83
N PRO A 141 -2.35 16.78 7.24
CA PRO A 141 -1.20 17.40 7.87
C PRO A 141 -0.92 16.77 9.24
N SER A 142 0.28 16.22 9.44
CA SER A 142 0.73 15.71 10.76
C SER A 142 1.18 16.83 11.71
N HIS A 143 1.03 18.10 11.32
CA HIS A 143 1.68 19.25 11.96
C HIS A 143 1.32 19.48 13.43
N ASN A 144 0.24 18.87 13.93
CA ASN A 144 -0.19 19.01 15.32
C ASN A 144 0.26 17.86 16.24
N MET A 145 0.95 16.85 15.72
CA MET A 145 1.42 15.71 16.52
C MET A 145 2.82 15.95 17.08
N LYS A 146 3.05 15.50 18.31
CA LYS A 146 4.37 15.58 18.96
C LYS A 146 5.34 14.69 18.19
N MET A 147 6.48 15.24 17.76
CA MET A 147 7.54 14.48 17.09
C MET A 147 7.98 13.28 17.95
N GLY A 148 8.05 12.10 17.34
CA GLY A 148 8.44 10.84 17.98
C GLY A 148 7.34 10.17 18.81
N SER A 149 6.11 10.72 18.78
CA SER A 149 4.96 10.09 19.42
C SER A 149 4.54 8.81 18.69
N ILE A 150 3.87 7.89 19.40
CA ILE A 150 3.41 6.63 18.78
C ILE A 150 2.28 6.91 17.79
N GLU A 151 1.48 7.92 18.08
CA GLU A 151 0.39 8.42 17.25
C GLU A 151 0.91 8.89 15.90
N GLU A 152 1.98 9.68 15.89
CA GLU A 152 2.65 10.12 14.65
C GLU A 152 3.12 8.92 13.83
N GLN A 153 3.77 7.93 14.45
CA GLN A 153 4.28 6.74 13.75
C GLN A 153 3.16 5.87 13.17
N ILE A 154 2.05 5.69 13.91
CA ILE A 154 0.87 4.96 13.43
C ILE A 154 0.27 5.70 12.23
N PHE A 155 0.17 7.02 12.33
CA PHE A 155 -0.40 7.85 11.28
C PHE A 155 0.46 7.86 10.01
N GLU A 156 1.77 8.05 10.13
CA GLU A 156 2.71 7.94 9.02
C GLU A 156 2.64 6.54 8.37
N SER A 157 2.53 5.49 9.18
CA SER A 157 2.40 4.11 8.68
C SER A 157 1.10 3.91 7.89
N PHE A 158 -0.01 4.47 8.39
CA PHE A 158 -1.31 4.42 7.72
C PHE A 158 -1.28 5.18 6.39
N GLN A 159 -0.82 6.45 6.40
CA GLN A 159 -0.70 7.26 5.18
C GLN A 159 0.15 6.54 4.13
N LYS A 160 1.28 5.96 4.55
CA LYS A 160 2.14 5.19 3.66
C LYS A 160 1.44 3.99 3.05
N SER A 161 0.72 3.18 3.85
CA SER A 161 -0.05 2.05 3.33
C SER A 161 -1.06 2.49 2.28
N VAL A 162 -1.73 3.63 2.49
CA VAL A 162 -2.64 4.20 1.50
C VAL A 162 -1.90 4.63 0.23
N LEU A 163 -0.73 5.28 0.35
CA LEU A 163 0.06 5.67 -0.82
C LEU A 163 0.57 4.47 -1.61
N PHE A 164 1.00 3.40 -0.94
CA PHE A 164 1.36 2.14 -1.60
C PHE A 164 0.16 1.56 -2.35
N ALA A 165 -1.03 1.60 -1.75
CA ALA A 165 -2.27 1.22 -2.42
C ALA A 165 -2.50 2.07 -3.67
N CYS A 166 -2.42 3.40 -3.57
CA CYS A 166 -2.64 4.29 -4.70
C CYS A 166 -1.72 3.98 -5.88
N ILE A 167 -0.42 3.78 -5.63
CA ILE A 167 0.53 3.39 -6.68
C ILE A 167 0.20 2.02 -7.27
N SER A 168 -0.21 1.06 -6.44
CA SER A 168 -0.65 -0.27 -6.90
C SER A 168 -1.86 -0.17 -7.84
N PHE A 169 -2.86 0.62 -7.48
CA PHE A 169 -4.04 0.91 -8.32
C PHE A 169 -3.65 1.58 -9.63
N LEU A 170 -2.75 2.55 -9.59
CA LEU A 170 -2.24 3.23 -10.78
C LEU A 170 -1.51 2.27 -11.72
N MET A 171 -0.57 1.47 -11.20
CA MET A 171 0.18 0.49 -11.99
C MET A 171 -0.76 -0.51 -12.65
N THR A 172 -1.67 -1.10 -11.88
CA THR A 172 -2.64 -2.07 -12.40
C THR A 172 -3.57 -1.42 -13.44
N GLY A 173 -4.06 -0.20 -13.19
CA GLY A 173 -4.89 0.54 -14.15
C GLY A 173 -4.17 0.78 -15.47
N VAL A 174 -2.91 1.23 -15.43
CA VAL A 174 -2.09 1.46 -16.64
C VAL A 174 -1.86 0.15 -17.39
N CYS A 175 -1.43 -0.91 -16.70
CA CYS A 175 -1.16 -2.20 -17.33
C CYS A 175 -2.42 -2.82 -17.95
N LEU A 176 -3.57 -2.77 -17.27
CA LEU A 176 -4.84 -3.28 -17.82
C LEU A 176 -5.29 -2.49 -19.06
N VAL A 177 -5.09 -1.18 -19.07
CA VAL A 177 -5.41 -0.36 -20.24
C VAL A 177 -4.51 -0.69 -21.41
N GLN A 178 -3.20 -0.88 -21.19
CA GLN A 178 -2.29 -1.27 -22.27
C GLN A 178 -2.59 -2.67 -22.80
N TRP A 179 -2.78 -3.64 -21.90
CA TRP A 179 -3.15 -5.00 -22.27
C TRP A 179 -4.40 -5.06 -23.14
N ASN A 180 -5.44 -4.32 -22.76
CA ASN A 180 -6.70 -4.30 -23.52
C ASN A 180 -6.53 -3.69 -24.93
N LYS A 181 -5.61 -2.72 -25.10
CA LYS A 181 -5.31 -2.17 -26.43
C LYS A 181 -4.68 -3.22 -27.34
N GLU A 182 -3.74 -4.00 -26.83
CA GLU A 182 -3.04 -5.04 -27.59
C GLU A 182 -3.96 -6.21 -27.97
N THR A 183 -4.94 -6.54 -27.15
CA THR A 183 -5.87 -7.66 -27.44
C THR A 183 -6.98 -7.30 -28.44
N VAL A 184 -7.27 -6.02 -28.63
CA VAL A 184 -8.37 -5.53 -29.49
C VAL A 184 -7.86 -5.03 -30.86
N SER A 185 -6.56 -4.73 -30.97
CA SER A 185 -5.88 -4.38 -32.23
C SER A 185 -5.49 -5.61 -33.04
#